data_AF-A0AAW2N0T2-F1
#
_entry.id   AF-A0AAW2N0T2-F1
#
_cell.length_a   1.000
_cell.length_b   1.000
_cell.length_c   1.000
_cell.angle_alpha   90.00
_cell.angle_beta   90.00
_cell.angle_gamma   90.00
#
_symmetry.space_group_name_H-M   'P 1'
#
loop_
_entity.id
_entity.type
_entity.pdbx_description
1 polymer ?
#
loop_
_entity_poly.entity_id
_entity_poly.type
_entity_poly.pdbx_seq_one_letter_code
_entity_poly.pdbx_strand_id
1 'polypeptide(L)'
;MRSGGCAVQQALTVEAAGVVKQAVVLAKRRGHAQVTPLHVANTMLATSSGLFRVACLESHSHPLQCKALELCFNVALNRLPASSSNPMLAPPHSQHPSISNALVAAFKRAQAHQRRGSIENQQQPLLAVKIELEQLIISILDDPSVSRVMREAGFSSTQVKNNVEKAVSLELCSQSSPPQKNNSKENSLLTLQPSSSPPTTQNERKTRNPSEIPIRMRM
;
A
#
# COMPACT_ATOMS: atom_id res chain seq x y z
N MET A 1 2.30 21.43 -28.69
CA MET A 1 3.25 21.45 -27.55
C MET A 1 3.00 20.25 -26.64
N ARG A 2 3.69 19.11 -26.83
CA ARG A 2 3.55 17.92 -25.95
C ARG A 2 4.91 17.29 -25.69
N SER A 3 5.64 17.82 -24.70
CA SER A 3 6.90 17.24 -24.19
C SER A 3 6.95 17.17 -22.66
N GLY A 4 5.80 17.32 -21.98
CA GLY A 4 5.72 17.34 -20.51
C GLY A 4 5.76 15.97 -19.82
N GLY A 5 5.68 14.87 -20.58
CA GLY A 5 5.68 13.51 -20.02
C GLY A 5 7.07 12.98 -19.64
N CYS A 6 8.12 13.39 -20.36
CA CYS A 6 9.48 12.88 -20.15
C CYS A 6 10.11 13.37 -18.84
N ALA A 7 9.89 14.63 -18.46
CA ALA A 7 10.50 15.20 -17.25
C ALA A 7 10.01 14.55 -15.96
N VAL A 8 8.73 14.15 -15.92
CA VAL A 8 8.13 13.52 -14.72
C VAL A 8 8.60 12.08 -14.54
N GLN A 9 8.82 11.34 -15.64
CA GLN A 9 9.35 9.97 -15.56
C GLN A 9 10.81 9.93 -15.12
N GLN A 10 11.60 10.96 -15.46
CA GLN A 10 12.99 11.08 -15.01
C GLN A 10 13.12 11.34 -13.51
N ALA A 11 12.04 11.79 -12.86
CA ALA A 11 11.98 12.02 -11.42
C ALA A 11 11.42 10.82 -10.64
N LEU A 12 11.31 9.62 -11.21
CA LEU A 12 10.87 8.42 -10.50
C LEU A 12 12.07 7.60 -9.99
N THR A 13 11.91 6.93 -8.85
CA THR A 13 12.84 5.84 -8.49
C THR A 13 12.74 4.70 -9.52
N VAL A 14 13.75 3.83 -9.57
CA VAL A 14 13.76 2.68 -10.50
C VAL A 14 12.53 1.79 -10.30
N GLU A 15 12.14 1.59 -9.04
CA GLU A 15 10.96 0.80 -8.69
C GLU A 15 9.65 1.46 -9.15
N ALA A 16 9.46 2.75 -8.85
CA ALA A 16 8.28 3.48 -9.28
C ALA A 16 8.18 3.58 -10.81
N ALA A 17 9.30 3.80 -11.50
CA ALA A 17 9.38 3.76 -12.95
C ALA A 17 9.01 2.39 -13.51
N GLY A 18 9.44 1.30 -12.84
CA GLY A 18 9.07 -0.07 -13.17
C GLY A 18 7.56 -0.29 -13.16
N VAL A 19 6.88 0.16 -12.10
CA VAL A 19 5.40 0.11 -11.99
C VAL A 19 4.74 0.90 -13.12
N VAL A 20 5.19 2.13 -13.39
CA VAL A 20 4.61 2.96 -14.46
C VAL A 20 4.81 2.32 -15.83
N LYS A 21 5.97 1.70 -16.09
CA LYS A 21 6.24 0.96 -17.33
C LYS A 21 5.30 -0.24 -17.49
N GLN A 22 5.02 -0.99 -16.43
CA GLN A 22 4.04 -2.07 -16.47
C GLN A 22 2.61 -1.55 -16.68
N ALA A 23 2.25 -0.42 -16.08
CA ALA A 23 0.96 0.24 -16.30
C ALA A 23 0.79 0.71 -17.76
N VAL A 24 1.86 1.18 -18.40
CA VAL A 24 1.90 1.50 -19.84
C VAL A 24 1.62 0.26 -20.68
N VAL A 25 2.30 -0.86 -20.38
CA VAL A 25 2.08 -2.13 -21.09
C VAL A 25 0.64 -2.61 -20.92
N LEU A 26 0.08 -2.48 -19.72
CA LEU A 26 -1.31 -2.82 -19.42
C LEU A 26 -2.29 -1.97 -20.24
N ALA A 27 -2.09 -0.65 -20.31
CA ALA A 27 -2.92 0.25 -21.11
C ALA A 27 -2.85 -0.10 -22.60
N LYS A 28 -1.65 -0.38 -23.12
CA LYS A 28 -1.44 -0.79 -24.51
C LYS A 28 -2.15 -2.10 -24.83
N ARG A 29 -2.02 -3.12 -23.97
CA ARG A 29 -2.69 -4.42 -24.12
C ARG A 29 -4.21 -4.29 -24.15
N ARG A 30 -4.76 -3.31 -23.43
CA ARG A 30 -6.21 -3.03 -23.37
C ARG A 30 -6.70 -2.09 -24.48
N GLY A 31 -5.82 -1.57 -25.34
CA GLY A 31 -6.20 -0.63 -26.40
C GLY A 31 -6.60 0.76 -25.89
N HIS A 32 -6.12 1.16 -24.70
CA HIS A 32 -6.42 2.46 -24.13
C HIS A 32 -5.45 3.53 -24.64
N ALA A 33 -5.96 4.72 -25.00
CA ALA A 33 -5.15 5.86 -25.43
C ALA A 33 -4.25 6.44 -24.33
N GLN A 34 -4.62 6.20 -23.07
CA GLN A 34 -3.98 6.84 -21.93
C GLN A 34 -3.70 5.88 -20.78
N VAL A 35 -2.56 6.11 -20.13
CA VAL A 35 -2.23 5.53 -18.82
C VAL A 35 -2.84 6.41 -17.74
N THR A 36 -3.64 5.81 -16.87
CA THR A 36 -4.42 6.50 -15.83
C THR A 36 -4.01 6.00 -14.43
N PRO A 37 -4.40 6.69 -13.35
CA PRO A 37 -4.16 6.20 -11.98
C PRO A 37 -4.70 4.79 -11.73
N LEU A 38 -5.81 4.39 -12.36
CA LEU A 38 -6.35 3.02 -12.29
C LEU A 38 -5.38 1.96 -12.84
N HIS A 39 -4.65 2.27 -13.91
CA HIS A 39 -3.65 1.34 -14.45
C HIS A 39 -2.51 1.12 -13.44
N VAL A 40 -2.06 2.21 -12.81
CA VAL A 40 -0.98 2.18 -11.80
C VAL A 40 -1.46 1.43 -10.56
N ALA A 41 -2.64 1.75 -10.04
CA ALA A 41 -3.24 1.05 -8.89
C ALA A 41 -3.38 -0.46 -9.13
N ASN A 42 -3.94 -0.87 -10.27
CA ASN A 42 -4.05 -2.29 -10.64
C ASN A 42 -2.68 -2.98 -10.73
N THR A 43 -1.69 -2.28 -11.30
CA THR A 43 -0.32 -2.81 -11.43
C THR A 43 0.32 -3.02 -10.06
N MET A 44 0.20 -2.06 -9.14
CA MET A 44 0.73 -2.18 -7.78
C MET A 44 0.03 -3.29 -6.99
N LEU A 45 -1.29 -3.47 -7.18
CA LEU A 45 -2.06 -4.51 -6.50
C LEU A 45 -1.71 -5.93 -6.97
N ALA A 46 -1.27 -6.07 -8.23
CA ALA A 46 -0.87 -7.34 -8.81
C ALA A 46 0.44 -7.88 -8.20
N THR A 47 1.29 -7.02 -7.64
CA THR A 47 2.50 -7.43 -6.91
C THR A 47 2.12 -8.03 -5.56
N SER A 48 2.29 -9.33 -5.40
CA SER A 48 1.84 -10.11 -4.23
C SER A 48 2.45 -9.66 -2.89
N SER A 49 3.69 -9.19 -2.92
CA SER A 49 4.42 -8.66 -1.75
C SER A 49 4.58 -7.13 -1.79
N GLY A 50 3.87 -6.45 -2.69
CA GLY A 50 3.98 -5.00 -2.83
C GLY A 50 3.31 -4.27 -1.67
N LEU A 51 3.89 -3.14 -1.26
CA LEU A 51 3.40 -2.33 -0.14
C LEU A 51 1.91 -2.01 -0.24
N PHE A 52 1.42 -1.66 -1.44
CA PHE A 52 0.02 -1.36 -1.67
C PHE A 52 -0.89 -2.56 -1.35
N ARG A 53 -0.49 -3.77 -1.75
CA ARG A 53 -1.26 -4.99 -1.51
C ARG A 53 -1.24 -5.38 -0.03
N VAL A 54 -0.09 -5.25 0.63
CA VAL A 54 0.03 -5.49 2.08
C VAL A 54 -0.88 -4.54 2.85
N ALA A 55 -0.87 -3.25 2.54
CA ALA A 55 -1.74 -2.26 3.17
C ALA A 55 -3.24 -2.54 2.95
N CYS A 56 -3.62 -3.06 1.78
CA CYS A 56 -4.97 -3.55 1.53
C CYS A 56 -5.33 -4.76 2.42
N LEU A 57 -4.42 -5.74 2.56
CA LEU A 57 -4.63 -6.90 3.43
C LEU A 57 -4.71 -6.52 4.92
N GLU A 58 -3.98 -5.50 5.36
CA GLU A 58 -4.10 -5.00 6.74
C GLU A 58 -5.43 -4.28 6.99
N SER A 59 -6.07 -3.75 5.94
CA SER A 59 -7.36 -3.07 6.09
C SER A 59 -8.52 -4.04 6.30
N HIS A 60 -8.37 -5.32 5.90
CA HIS A 60 -9.44 -6.33 5.92
C HIS A 60 -8.92 -7.72 6.26
N SER A 61 -9.62 -8.43 7.13
CA SER A 61 -9.17 -9.74 7.64
C SER A 61 -9.18 -10.88 6.62
N HIS A 62 -9.88 -10.73 5.48
CA HIS A 62 -10.15 -11.85 4.57
C HIS A 62 -9.45 -11.67 3.21
N PRO A 63 -8.66 -12.66 2.73
CA PRO A 63 -7.90 -12.56 1.48
C PRO A 63 -8.71 -12.35 0.20
N LEU A 64 -10.01 -12.66 0.21
CA LEU A 64 -10.88 -12.56 -0.96
C LEU A 64 -11.17 -11.10 -1.33
N GLN A 65 -10.98 -10.17 -0.39
CA GLN A 65 -11.30 -8.77 -0.55
C GLN A 65 -10.29 -8.12 -1.49
N CYS A 66 -9.01 -8.50 -1.40
CA CYS A 66 -8.00 -8.10 -2.38
C CYS A 66 -8.32 -8.64 -3.79
N LYS A 67 -8.94 -9.82 -3.89
CA LYS A 67 -9.40 -10.36 -5.19
C LYS A 67 -10.64 -9.63 -5.72
N ALA A 68 -11.57 -9.25 -4.85
CA ALA A 68 -12.69 -8.40 -5.22
C ALA A 68 -12.20 -7.02 -5.72
N LEU A 69 -11.22 -6.42 -5.03
CA LEU A 69 -10.61 -5.16 -5.44
C LEU A 69 -9.91 -5.26 -6.81
N GLU A 70 -9.15 -6.33 -7.02
CA GLU A 70 -8.53 -6.63 -8.32
C GLU A 70 -9.60 -6.73 -9.43
N LEU A 71 -10.72 -7.40 -9.17
CA LEU A 71 -11.83 -7.48 -10.11
C LEU A 71 -12.47 -6.11 -10.37
N CYS A 72 -12.74 -5.32 -9.34
CA CYS A 72 -13.31 -3.98 -9.47
C CYS A 72 -12.41 -3.05 -10.30
N PHE A 73 -11.08 -3.10 -10.11
CA PHE A 73 -10.15 -2.38 -10.99
C PHE A 73 -10.23 -2.85 -12.44
N ASN A 74 -10.28 -4.15 -12.68
CA ASN A 74 -10.40 -4.67 -14.04
C ASN A 74 -11.73 -4.26 -14.71
N VAL A 75 -12.83 -4.22 -13.97
CA VAL A 75 -14.14 -3.73 -14.45
C VAL A 75 -14.07 -2.24 -14.76
N ALA A 76 -13.49 -1.42 -13.88
CA ALA A 76 -13.32 0.00 -14.12
C ALA A 76 -12.43 0.28 -15.34
N LEU A 77 -11.35 -0.50 -15.51
CA LEU A 77 -10.49 -0.42 -16.69
C LEU A 77 -11.26 -0.78 -17.98
N ASN A 78 -12.15 -1.78 -17.96
CA ASN A 78 -12.99 -2.12 -19.13
C ASN A 78 -13.97 -1.00 -19.52
N ARG A 79 -14.27 -0.07 -18.62
CA ARG A 79 -15.16 1.07 -18.86
C ARG A 79 -14.42 2.31 -19.40
N LEU A 80 -13.09 2.29 -19.46
CA LEU A 80 -12.33 3.41 -19.98
C LEU A 80 -12.54 3.56 -21.49
N PRO A 81 -12.45 4.79 -22.05
CA PRO A 81 -12.50 4.99 -23.49
C PRO A 81 -11.36 4.22 -24.17
N ALA A 82 -11.71 3.17 -24.90
CA ALA A 82 -10.79 2.48 -25.80
C ALA A 82 -10.67 3.32 -27.08
N SER A 83 -9.44 3.46 -27.59
CA SER A 83 -9.28 3.98 -28.94
C SER A 83 -9.89 2.95 -29.88
N SER A 84 -11.00 3.30 -30.52
CA SER A 84 -11.54 2.49 -31.61
C SER A 84 -10.46 2.34 -32.66
N SER A 85 -9.81 1.19 -32.66
CA SER A 85 -8.88 0.81 -33.70
C SER A 85 -9.72 0.50 -34.92
N ASN A 86 -9.94 1.50 -35.79
CA ASN A 86 -10.17 1.19 -37.20
C ASN A 86 -8.79 0.81 -37.76
N PRO A 87 -8.52 -0.48 -38.03
CA PRO A 87 -7.19 -0.95 -38.42
C PRO A 87 -6.76 -0.45 -39.81
N MET A 88 -7.63 0.24 -40.56
CA MET A 88 -7.38 0.66 -41.93
C MET A 88 -6.87 2.10 -42.12
N LEU A 89 -6.93 2.98 -41.12
CA LEU A 89 -6.66 4.43 -41.34
C LEU A 89 -5.75 5.09 -40.28
N ALA A 90 -5.30 4.35 -39.26
CA ALA A 90 -4.41 4.91 -38.24
C ALA A 90 -2.94 4.79 -38.70
N PRO A 91 -2.16 5.90 -38.73
CA PRO A 91 -0.73 5.83 -39.01
C PRO A 91 -0.02 4.91 -38.01
N PRO A 92 0.96 4.10 -38.44
CA PRO A 92 1.66 3.10 -37.60
C PRO A 92 2.47 3.67 -36.42
N HIS A 93 2.47 5.00 -36.22
CA HIS A 93 3.37 5.70 -35.31
C HIS A 93 2.72 6.20 -34.00
N SER A 94 1.43 5.94 -33.73
CA SER A 94 0.72 6.44 -32.53
C SER A 94 0.41 5.38 -31.46
N GLN A 95 1.13 4.27 -31.42
CA GLN A 95 0.77 3.09 -30.60
C GLN A 95 1.22 3.12 -29.13
N HIS A 96 1.75 4.24 -28.63
CA HIS A 96 2.12 4.34 -27.22
C HIS A 96 1.09 5.16 -26.44
N PRO A 97 0.48 4.59 -25.38
CA PRO A 97 -0.48 5.33 -24.59
C PRO A 97 0.21 6.54 -23.93
N SER A 98 -0.47 7.68 -23.94
CA SER A 98 0.04 8.89 -23.30
C SER A 98 -0.29 8.91 -21.81
N ILE A 99 0.45 9.65 -20.99
CA ILE A 99 0.12 9.79 -19.56
C ILE A 99 -1.08 10.73 -19.42
N SER A 100 -2.10 10.32 -18.66
CA SER A 100 -3.28 11.16 -18.42
C SER A 100 -2.98 12.33 -17.49
N ASN A 101 -3.76 13.42 -17.59
CA ASN A 101 -3.61 14.58 -16.70
C ASN A 101 -3.78 14.23 -15.22
N ALA A 102 -4.68 13.29 -14.91
CA ALA A 102 -4.87 12.80 -13.53
C ALA A 102 -3.61 12.10 -12.99
N LEU A 103 -2.92 11.31 -13.82
CA LEU A 103 -1.67 10.67 -13.44
C LEU A 103 -0.51 11.68 -13.32
N VAL A 104 -0.44 12.68 -14.20
CA VAL A 104 0.50 13.80 -14.05
C VAL A 104 0.26 14.55 -12.74
N ALA A 105 -1.00 14.80 -12.38
CA ALA A 105 -1.36 15.43 -11.11
C ALA A 105 -0.93 14.57 -9.91
N ALA A 106 -1.09 13.24 -10.00
CA ALA A 106 -0.61 12.34 -8.97
C ALA A 106 0.93 12.42 -8.82
N PHE A 107 1.69 12.40 -9.90
CA PHE A 107 3.14 12.55 -9.79
C PHE A 107 3.56 13.88 -9.16
N LYS A 108 2.90 14.99 -9.51
CA LYS A 108 3.17 16.30 -8.90
C LYS A 108 2.84 16.32 -7.40
N ARG A 109 1.74 15.69 -6.99
CA ARG A 109 1.39 15.54 -5.57
C ARG A 109 2.43 14.71 -4.82
N ALA A 110 2.81 13.55 -5.36
CA ALA A 110 3.84 12.69 -4.78
C ALA A 110 5.18 13.44 -4.60
N GLN A 111 5.60 14.22 -5.61
CA GLN A 111 6.78 15.06 -5.52
C GLN A 111 6.66 16.15 -4.44
N ALA A 112 5.48 16.76 -4.29
CA ALA A 112 5.24 17.77 -3.26
C ALA A 112 5.32 17.21 -1.84
N HIS A 113 4.93 15.95 -1.62
CA HIS A 113 5.05 15.30 -0.31
C HIS A 113 6.51 15.12 0.14
N GLN A 114 7.41 14.77 -0.79
CA GLN A 114 8.84 14.66 -0.48
C GLN A 114 9.46 16.02 -0.08
N ARG A 115 8.95 17.12 -0.60
CA ARG A 115 9.40 18.47 -0.20
C ARG A 115 8.99 18.85 1.23
N ARG A 116 7.92 18.27 1.78
CA ARG A 116 7.45 18.56 3.15
C ARG A 116 8.11 17.70 4.23
N GLY A 117 8.68 16.54 3.88
CA GLY A 117 9.36 15.65 4.83
C GLY A 117 10.83 15.99 5.12
N SER A 118 11.47 16.85 4.31
CA SER A 118 12.87 17.23 4.47
C SER A 118 13.02 18.51 5.30
N ILE A 119 12.80 18.45 6.61
CA ILE A 119 12.94 19.61 7.51
C ILE A 119 14.37 19.73 8.08
N GLU A 120 15.21 18.68 8.01
CA GLU A 120 16.55 18.68 8.63
C GLU A 120 17.73 18.99 7.67
N ASN A 121 17.51 19.12 6.36
CA ASN A 121 18.60 19.36 5.41
C ASN A 121 18.38 20.64 4.59
N GLN A 122 18.57 21.80 5.22
CA GLN A 122 18.45 23.12 4.60
C GLN A 122 19.61 23.52 3.65
N GLN A 123 20.53 22.62 3.30
CA GLN A 123 21.74 23.01 2.54
C GLN A 123 22.18 22.05 1.42
N GLN A 124 21.27 21.32 0.75
CA GLN A 124 21.63 20.68 -0.53
C GLN A 124 20.75 21.08 -1.72
N PRO A 125 21.35 21.30 -2.92
CA PRO A 125 20.64 21.79 -4.11
C PRO A 125 19.46 20.92 -4.60
N LEU A 126 18.38 21.63 -4.93
CA LEU A 126 17.01 21.25 -5.33
C LEU A 126 16.79 20.40 -6.61
N LEU A 127 17.73 19.54 -7.04
CA LEU A 127 17.70 19.05 -8.44
C LEU A 127 17.52 17.54 -8.68
N ALA A 128 17.31 16.69 -7.67
CA ALA A 128 17.15 15.24 -7.89
C ALA A 128 16.20 14.53 -6.91
N VAL A 129 15.08 15.15 -6.54
CA VAL A 129 14.08 14.49 -5.69
C VAL A 129 13.34 13.44 -6.51
N LYS A 130 13.76 12.17 -6.33
CA LYS A 130 13.14 11.01 -6.95
C LYS A 130 11.89 10.62 -6.17
N ILE A 131 10.74 10.66 -6.83
CA ILE A 131 9.46 10.17 -6.35
C ILE A 131 9.60 8.68 -6.00
N GLU A 132 9.57 8.43 -4.71
CA GLU A 132 9.54 7.11 -4.10
C GLU A 132 8.21 6.40 -4.35
N LEU A 133 8.22 5.06 -4.31
CA LEU A 133 7.04 4.27 -4.64
C LEU A 133 5.92 4.50 -3.63
N GLU A 134 6.27 4.69 -2.37
CA GLU A 134 5.34 4.89 -1.25
C GLU A 134 4.59 6.21 -1.41
N GLN A 135 5.31 7.27 -1.80
CA GLN A 135 4.70 8.57 -2.12
C GLN A 135 3.82 8.51 -3.37
N LEU A 136 4.21 7.70 -4.36
CA LEU A 136 3.37 7.42 -5.51
C LEU A 136 2.09 6.69 -5.09
N ILE A 137 2.17 5.64 -4.25
CA ILE A 137 1.00 4.91 -3.74
C ILE A 137 0.04 5.85 -3.02
N ILE A 138 0.55 6.66 -2.07
CA ILE A 138 -0.24 7.65 -1.33
C ILE A 138 -0.98 8.59 -2.29
N SER A 139 -0.27 9.14 -3.28
CA SER A 139 -0.89 10.06 -4.23
C SER A 139 -1.88 9.40 -5.19
N ILE A 140 -1.73 8.11 -5.49
CA ILE A 140 -2.69 7.34 -6.31
C ILE A 140 -3.96 7.05 -5.49
N LEU A 141 -3.84 6.76 -4.20
CA LEU A 141 -4.96 6.55 -3.28
C LEU A 141 -5.83 7.80 -3.09
N ASP A 142 -5.22 8.98 -3.22
CA ASP A 142 -5.94 10.27 -3.19
C ASP A 142 -6.65 10.60 -4.52
N ASP A 143 -6.47 9.80 -5.58
CA ASP A 143 -7.18 10.04 -6.85
C ASP A 143 -8.67 9.66 -6.73
N PRO A 144 -9.61 10.54 -7.12
CA PRO A 144 -11.04 10.27 -6.99
C PRO A 144 -11.51 9.02 -7.74
N SER A 145 -10.92 8.72 -8.90
CA SER A 145 -11.32 7.53 -9.69
C SER A 145 -10.92 6.24 -8.99
N VAL A 146 -9.73 6.22 -8.36
CA VAL A 146 -9.23 5.08 -7.60
C VAL A 146 -10.06 4.90 -6.32
N SER A 147 -10.29 5.98 -5.57
CA SER A 147 -11.11 5.95 -4.35
C SER A 147 -12.52 5.43 -4.61
N ARG A 148 -13.13 5.80 -5.76
CA ARG A 148 -14.44 5.30 -6.16
C ARG A 148 -14.44 3.78 -6.36
N VAL A 149 -13.48 3.25 -7.11
CA VAL A 149 -13.37 1.80 -7.36
C VAL A 149 -13.07 1.02 -6.08
N MET A 150 -12.22 1.56 -5.20
CA MET A 150 -11.95 0.96 -3.90
C MET A 150 -13.23 0.84 -3.06
N ARG A 151 -14.09 1.86 -3.07
CA ARG A 151 -15.37 1.83 -2.38
C ARG A 151 -16.33 0.78 -2.94
N GLU A 152 -16.33 0.57 -4.26
CA GLU A 152 -17.10 -0.51 -4.91
C GLU A 152 -16.66 -1.91 -4.42
N ALA A 153 -15.39 -2.06 -4.02
CA ALA A 153 -14.85 -3.29 -3.43
C ALA A 153 -14.91 -3.34 -1.89
N GLY A 154 -15.52 -2.35 -1.24
CA GLY A 154 -15.60 -2.27 0.23
C GLY A 154 -14.32 -1.78 0.91
N PHE A 155 -13.38 -1.18 0.19
CA PHE A 155 -12.17 -0.57 0.75
C PHE A 155 -12.35 0.93 0.98
N SER A 156 -11.76 1.43 2.07
CA SER A 156 -11.54 2.85 2.30
C SER A 156 -10.14 3.23 1.80
N SER A 157 -10.05 4.06 0.76
CA SER A 157 -8.75 4.53 0.25
C SER A 157 -7.95 5.27 1.33
N THR A 158 -8.63 6.01 2.22
CA THR A 158 -8.01 6.70 3.36
C THR A 158 -7.44 5.71 4.38
N GLN A 159 -8.15 4.61 4.68
CA GLN A 159 -7.63 3.60 5.61
C GLN A 159 -6.39 2.91 5.05
N VAL A 160 -6.44 2.50 3.77
CA VAL A 160 -5.29 1.88 3.10
C VAL A 160 -4.11 2.85 3.04
N LYS A 161 -4.36 4.14 2.78
CA LYS A 161 -3.33 5.19 2.81
C LYS A 161 -2.66 5.30 4.18
N ASN A 162 -3.45 5.32 5.26
CA ASN A 162 -2.91 5.36 6.62
C ASN A 162 -2.05 4.14 6.94
N ASN A 163 -2.40 2.96 6.43
CA ASN A 163 -1.58 1.75 6.61
C ASN A 163 -0.23 1.87 5.87
N VAL A 164 -0.22 2.42 4.66
CA VAL A 164 1.02 2.72 3.92
C VAL A 164 1.90 3.69 4.70
N GLU A 165 1.34 4.80 5.20
CA GLU A 165 2.09 5.79 5.98
C GLU A 165 2.67 5.21 7.28
N LYS A 166 1.93 4.31 7.95
CA LYS A 166 2.41 3.59 9.13
C LYS A 166 3.57 2.65 8.79
N ALA A 167 3.44 1.86 7.73
CA ALA A 167 4.50 0.94 7.30
C ALA A 167 5.81 1.67 6.98
N VAL A 168 5.71 2.82 6.29
CA VAL A 168 6.88 3.68 6.00
C VAL A 168 7.51 4.23 7.28
N SER A 169 6.70 4.62 8.27
CA SER A 169 7.18 5.14 9.55
C SER A 169 7.90 4.07 10.39
N LEU A 170 7.44 2.82 10.33
CA LEU A 170 8.05 1.70 11.06
C LEU A 170 9.42 1.29 10.50
N GLU A 171 9.57 1.33 9.17
CA GLU A 171 10.86 1.11 8.50
C GLU A 171 11.91 2.14 8.93
N LEU A 172 11.52 3.42 9.06
CA LEU A 172 12.43 4.48 9.50
C LEU A 172 12.88 4.33 10.96
N CYS A 173 11.99 3.86 11.85
CA CYS A 173 12.32 3.62 13.25
C CYS A 173 13.27 2.43 13.43
N SER A 174 13.09 1.37 12.62
CA SER A 174 13.88 0.14 12.72
C SER A 174 15.36 0.33 12.32
N GLN A 175 15.65 1.31 11.45
CA GLN A 175 17.02 1.66 11.03
C GLN A 175 17.82 2.45 12.08
N SER A 176 17.21 2.84 13.21
CA SER A 176 17.86 3.61 14.28
C SER A 176 18.38 2.76 15.46
N SER A 177 18.34 1.43 15.37
CA SER A 177 18.82 0.55 16.44
C SER A 177 20.35 0.29 16.32
N PRO A 178 21.17 0.59 17.34
CA PRO A 178 22.61 0.26 17.31
C PRO A 178 22.81 -1.26 17.43
N PRO A 179 23.89 -1.83 16.84
CA PRO A 179 24.16 -3.26 16.91
C PRO A 179 24.45 -3.68 18.36
N GLN A 180 23.55 -4.47 18.96
CA GLN A 180 23.80 -5.12 20.24
C GLN A 180 24.94 -6.14 20.08
N LYS A 181 26.09 -5.85 20.70
CA LYS A 181 27.15 -6.83 20.95
C LYS A 181 26.64 -7.85 21.97
N ASN A 182 26.27 -9.04 21.51
CA ASN A 182 26.10 -10.20 22.38
C ASN A 182 27.46 -10.67 22.90
N ASN A 183 27.76 -10.39 24.17
CA ASN A 183 28.79 -11.10 24.92
C ASN A 183 28.11 -12.02 25.93
N SER A 184 27.95 -13.29 25.57
CA SER A 184 27.67 -14.35 26.52
C SER A 184 28.98 -14.86 27.12
N LYS A 185 29.18 -14.65 28.43
CA LYS A 185 30.15 -15.40 29.22
C LYS A 185 29.42 -16.11 30.35
N GLU A 186 29.62 -17.43 30.40
CA GLU A 186 29.25 -18.34 31.48
C GLU A 186 29.77 -17.87 32.84
N ASN A 187 29.08 -18.28 33.92
CA ASN A 187 29.75 -18.90 35.06
C ASN A 187 28.80 -19.79 35.87
N SER A 188 29.20 -21.05 36.03
CA SER A 188 28.69 -22.05 36.98
C SER A 188 29.15 -21.76 38.42
N LEU A 189 28.35 -22.11 39.43
CA LEU A 189 28.81 -22.87 40.61
C LEU A 189 27.63 -23.39 41.48
N LEU A 190 27.70 -24.68 41.82
CA LEU A 190 26.81 -25.49 42.67
C LEU A 190 27.07 -25.29 44.16
N THR A 191 26.05 -25.38 45.04
CA THR A 191 26.18 -25.90 46.42
C THR A 191 24.85 -26.49 46.92
N LEU A 192 24.94 -27.57 47.72
CA LEU A 192 23.96 -28.60 48.06
C LEU A 192 23.05 -28.29 49.30
N GLN A 193 21.75 -28.67 49.21
CA GLN A 193 20.82 -29.39 50.15
C GLN A 193 20.88 -29.25 51.71
N PRO A 194 19.89 -29.75 52.54
CA PRO A 194 18.57 -30.36 52.26
C PRO A 194 17.35 -30.00 53.19
N SER A 195 16.14 -30.34 52.70
CA SER A 195 14.88 -30.85 53.33
C SER A 195 14.36 -30.43 54.74
N SER A 196 13.09 -30.00 54.79
CA SER A 196 12.05 -30.49 55.74
C SER A 196 10.62 -30.09 55.30
N SER A 197 9.62 -30.91 55.64
CA SER A 197 8.27 -31.03 55.02
C SER A 197 7.12 -30.33 55.82
N PRO A 198 5.79 -30.58 55.62
CA PRO A 198 4.71 -29.56 55.45
C PRO A 198 3.70 -29.47 56.64
N PRO A 199 2.57 -28.69 56.63
CA PRO A 199 1.28 -29.15 56.04
C PRO A 199 0.22 -28.07 55.58
N THR A 200 -0.71 -28.52 54.70
CA THR A 200 -2.20 -28.36 54.61
C THR A 200 -2.95 -27.02 54.82
N THR A 201 -3.76 -26.59 53.82
CA THR A 201 -5.24 -26.29 53.92
C THR A 201 -5.83 -25.89 52.54
N GLN A 202 -6.66 -26.74 51.93
CA GLN A 202 -8.12 -26.60 51.69
C GLN A 202 -8.59 -25.26 51.09
N ASN A 203 -9.17 -25.26 49.88
CA ASN A 203 -10.64 -25.30 49.75
C ASN A 203 -11.11 -25.56 48.30
N GLU A 204 -12.17 -26.35 48.18
CA GLU A 204 -12.86 -26.78 46.97
C GLU A 204 -13.97 -25.81 46.52
N ARG A 205 -14.49 -26.11 45.30
CA ARG A 205 -15.87 -25.95 44.75
C ARG A 205 -15.85 -25.10 43.46
N LYS A 206 -15.98 -25.65 42.24
CA LYS A 206 -16.94 -26.59 41.61
C LYS A 206 -18.34 -25.99 41.35
N THR A 207 -18.56 -25.66 40.06
CA THR A 207 -19.83 -25.65 39.27
C THR A 207 -20.93 -24.69 39.74
N ARG A 208 -21.80 -24.07 38.92
CA ARG A 208 -22.50 -24.49 37.70
C ARG A 208 -23.33 -23.26 37.22
N ASN A 209 -23.57 -23.12 35.91
CA ASN A 209 -24.62 -22.25 35.32
C ASN A 209 -26.03 -22.67 35.81
N PRO A 210 -27.02 -21.73 35.87
CA PRO A 210 -27.95 -21.59 34.74
C PRO A 210 -28.49 -20.16 34.46
N SER A 211 -29.09 -20.08 33.27
CA SER A 211 -29.94 -19.07 32.63
C SER A 211 -30.94 -18.29 33.50
N GLU A 212 -31.09 -16.98 33.22
CA GLU A 212 -32.36 -16.28 32.92
C GLU A 212 -32.10 -14.78 32.64
N ILE A 213 -32.60 -14.25 31.51
CA ILE A 213 -32.71 -12.80 31.26
C ILE A 213 -34.17 -12.53 30.85
N PRO A 214 -34.90 -11.65 31.56
CA PRO A 214 -36.28 -11.33 31.22
C PRO A 214 -36.36 -10.28 30.11
N ILE A 215 -37.32 -10.51 29.21
CA ILE A 215 -37.77 -9.64 28.13
C ILE A 215 -38.47 -8.41 28.74
N ARG A 216 -38.02 -7.20 28.41
CA ARG A 216 -38.79 -5.97 28.66
C ARG A 216 -39.25 -5.35 27.34
N MET A 217 -40.53 -5.54 27.10
CA MET A 217 -41.38 -4.92 26.09
C MET A 217 -41.36 -3.39 26.29
N ARG A 218 -41.11 -2.61 25.23
CA ARG A 218 -41.34 -1.16 25.18
C ARG A 218 -42.40 -0.88 24.12
N MET A 219 -43.45 -0.21 24.57
CA MET A 219 -44.40 0.56 23.75
C MET A 219 -43.67 1.73 23.09
#